data_AF-A0A241W5R9-F1
#
_entry.id   AF-A0A241W5R9-F1
#
_cell.length_a   1.000
_cell.length_b   1.000
_cell.length_c   1.000
_cell.angle_alpha   90.00
_cell.angle_beta   90.00
_cell.angle_gamma   90.00
#
_symmetry.space_group_name_H-M   'P 1'
#
loop_
_entity.id
_entity.type
_entity.pdbx_description
1 polymer ?
#
loop_
_entity_poly.entity_id
_entity_poly.type
_entity_poly.pdbx_seq_one_letter_code
_entity_poly.pdbx_strand_id
1 'polypeptide(L)'
;MLLQSLCFLLFPSIWLPSKLEQAILIQPQTHLQKGKIHTLVIQSGHQKYVANCAVQMHKLADYCKQITVHKQNVAVSHLSLIYYMTTPLWHYKNSKKEVFIQDIDLRHSSKSTLNMHAVTSEQNTWLIHQQTIPKIVKWLLILNLLHLIAVLAAKIKVKPL
;
A
#
# COMPACT_ATOMS: atom_id res chain seq x y z
N MET A 1 33.39 1.04 7.19
CA MET A 1 32.70 1.37 5.92
C MET A 1 32.52 0.18 5.00
N LEU A 2 33.58 -0.55 4.60
CA LEU A 2 33.47 -1.72 3.70
C LEU A 2 32.47 -2.81 4.16
N LEU A 3 32.44 -3.14 5.46
CA LEU A 3 31.53 -4.15 6.02
C LEU A 3 30.05 -3.72 5.97
N GLN A 4 29.78 -2.43 6.19
CA GLN A 4 28.42 -1.87 6.02
C GLN A 4 28.02 -1.93 4.55
N SER A 5 28.89 -1.52 3.63
CA SER A 5 28.63 -1.63 2.20
C SER A 5 28.38 -3.08 1.77
N LEU A 6 29.13 -4.06 2.32
CA LEU A 6 28.89 -5.49 2.06
C LEU A 6 27.55 -5.99 2.62
N CYS A 7 27.18 -5.61 3.84
CA CYS A 7 25.88 -5.96 4.41
C CYS A 7 24.73 -5.31 3.63
N PHE A 8 24.92 -4.09 3.11
CA PHE A 8 23.99 -3.51 2.14
C PHE A 8 23.92 -4.44 0.92
N LEU A 9 25.03 -4.80 0.29
CA LEU A 9 25.04 -5.62 -0.93
C LEU A 9 24.42 -7.03 -0.77
N LEU A 10 24.59 -7.66 0.38
CA LEU A 10 24.20 -9.05 0.64
C LEU A 10 22.76 -9.21 1.14
N PHE A 11 22.14 -8.15 1.68
CA PHE A 11 20.79 -8.20 2.24
C PHE A 11 19.86 -7.17 1.56
N PRO A 12 19.31 -7.49 0.38
CA PRO A 12 18.40 -6.60 -0.36
C PRO A 12 17.08 -6.32 0.38
N SER A 13 16.75 -7.08 1.42
CA SER A 13 15.68 -6.80 2.38
C SER A 13 15.90 -5.51 3.17
N ILE A 14 17.15 -5.05 3.32
CA ILE A 14 17.52 -3.79 3.98
C ILE A 14 17.30 -2.58 3.05
N TRP A 15 17.23 -2.78 1.73
CA TRP A 15 17.20 -1.68 0.75
C TRP A 15 15.81 -1.04 0.63
N LEU A 16 14.78 -1.86 0.78
CA LEU A 16 13.38 -1.46 0.77
C LEU A 16 12.67 -2.24 1.89
N PRO A 17 12.89 -1.85 3.17
CA PRO A 17 12.17 -2.41 4.29
C PRO A 17 10.69 -2.19 4.03
N SER A 18 9.98 -3.31 3.97
CA SER A 18 8.57 -3.34 3.67
C SER A 18 7.83 -3.93 4.86
N LYS A 19 6.95 -3.14 5.47
CA LYS A 19 6.23 -3.56 6.69
C LYS A 19 4.73 -3.46 6.46
N LEU A 20 4.00 -4.50 6.85
CA LEU A 20 2.55 -4.42 6.95
C LEU A 20 2.21 -3.71 8.26
N GLU A 21 1.40 -2.67 8.19
CA GLU A 21 0.88 -1.98 9.37
C GLU A 21 -0.64 -1.97 9.37
N GLN A 22 -1.19 -1.79 10.57
CA GLN A 22 -2.62 -1.73 10.82
C GLN A 22 -2.97 -0.39 11.47
N ALA A 23 -4.10 0.17 11.09
CA ALA A 23 -4.66 1.36 11.70
C ALA A 23 -6.16 1.19 11.92
N ILE A 24 -6.61 1.53 13.12
CA ILE A 24 -8.04 1.57 13.47
C ILE A 24 -8.44 3.03 13.59
N LEU A 25 -9.45 3.44 12.84
CA LEU A 25 -9.95 4.80 12.80
C LEU A 25 -11.38 4.84 13.33
N ILE A 26 -11.61 5.73 14.29
CA ILE A 26 -12.92 5.97 14.89
C ILE A 26 -13.49 7.25 14.28
N GLN A 27 -14.67 7.15 13.68
CA GLN A 27 -15.37 8.26 13.03
C GLN A 27 -14.51 9.08 12.04
N PRO A 28 -13.78 8.45 11.10
CA PRO A 28 -12.98 9.20 10.15
C PRO A 28 -13.86 10.00 9.19
N GLN A 29 -13.32 11.11 8.68
CA GLN A 29 -13.95 11.83 7.57
C GLN A 29 -13.72 11.05 6.28
N THR A 30 -14.79 10.63 5.61
CA THR A 30 -14.67 9.91 4.34
C THR A 30 -15.36 10.67 3.22
N HIS A 31 -14.74 10.66 2.05
CA HIS A 31 -15.34 11.17 0.83
C HIS A 31 -14.98 10.28 -0.34
N LEU A 32 -15.94 10.13 -1.25
CA LEU A 32 -15.71 9.38 -2.47
C LEU A 32 -15.12 10.30 -3.53
N GLN A 33 -13.88 10.05 -3.92
CA GLN A 33 -13.24 10.73 -5.03
C GLN A 33 -13.57 9.97 -6.32
N LYS A 34 -14.25 10.66 -7.26
CA LYS A 34 -14.60 10.12 -8.58
C LYS A 34 -13.42 10.29 -9.53
N GLY A 35 -13.10 9.23 -10.27
CA GLY A 35 -12.07 9.20 -11.30
C GLY A 35 -12.29 8.01 -12.23
N LYS A 36 -11.29 7.64 -13.04
CA LYS A 36 -11.33 6.37 -13.82
C LYS A 36 -11.55 5.15 -12.93
N ILE A 37 -11.06 5.23 -11.71
CA ILE A 37 -11.29 4.26 -10.64
C ILE A 37 -11.82 5.04 -9.43
N HIS A 38 -12.93 4.58 -8.85
CA HIS A 38 -13.50 5.20 -7.66
C HIS A 38 -12.62 4.93 -6.45
N THR A 39 -12.25 5.98 -5.72
CA THR A 39 -11.42 5.85 -4.52
C THR A 39 -12.14 6.44 -3.31
N LEU A 40 -12.12 5.70 -2.20
CA LEU A 40 -12.56 6.18 -0.91
C LEU A 40 -11.38 6.88 -0.24
N VAL A 41 -11.48 8.19 -0.08
CA VAL A 41 -10.49 8.97 0.64
C VAL A 41 -10.93 9.10 2.08
N ILE A 42 -10.07 8.67 2.99
CA ILE A 42 -10.31 8.62 4.42
C ILE A 42 -9.32 9.58 5.08
N GLN A 43 -9.81 10.52 5.85
CA GLN A 43 -9.01 11.50 6.56
C GLN A 43 -9.22 11.35 8.06
N SER A 44 -8.10 11.22 8.79
CA SER A 44 -8.07 11.22 10.25
C SER A 44 -6.93 12.13 10.71
N GLY A 45 -7.29 13.27 11.31
CA GLY A 45 -6.35 14.35 11.61
C GLY A 45 -5.59 14.83 10.36
N HIS A 46 -4.26 14.79 10.41
CA HIS A 46 -3.38 15.17 9.30
C HIS A 46 -3.10 14.03 8.31
N GLN A 47 -3.50 12.80 8.61
CA GLN A 47 -3.23 11.64 7.76
C GLN A 47 -4.35 11.43 6.76
N LYS A 48 -3.96 11.18 5.49
CA LYS A 48 -4.87 10.87 4.39
C LYS A 48 -4.58 9.46 3.88
N TYR A 49 -5.61 8.65 3.90
CA TYR A 49 -5.62 7.28 3.41
C TYR A 49 -6.51 7.20 2.18
N VAL A 50 -6.16 6.32 1.24
CA VAL A 50 -6.90 6.13 -0.01
C VAL A 50 -7.11 4.64 -0.23
N ALA A 51 -8.36 4.23 -0.31
CA ALA A 51 -8.73 2.86 -0.67
C ALA A 51 -9.35 2.88 -2.07
N ASN A 52 -8.77 2.13 -3.00
CA ASN A 52 -9.31 2.00 -4.34
C ASN A 52 -10.46 0.98 -4.34
N CYS A 53 -11.72 1.41 -4.54
CA CYS A 53 -12.89 0.52 -4.42
C CYS A 53 -12.86 -0.69 -5.37
N ALA A 54 -12.12 -0.65 -6.49
CA ALA A 54 -12.07 -1.75 -7.45
C ALA A 54 -11.16 -2.92 -7.04
N VAL A 55 -10.19 -2.68 -6.15
CA VAL A 55 -9.16 -3.66 -5.73
C VAL A 55 -9.31 -4.09 -4.27
N GLN A 56 -10.47 -3.80 -3.67
CA GLN A 56 -10.79 -4.09 -2.28
C GLN A 56 -11.71 -5.32 -2.24
N MET A 57 -12.66 -5.33 -1.32
CA MET A 57 -13.73 -6.31 -1.25
C MET A 57 -14.84 -6.05 -2.28
N HIS A 58 -15.41 -7.10 -2.87
CA HIS A 58 -16.52 -6.96 -3.83
C HIS A 58 -17.72 -6.18 -3.27
N LYS A 59 -18.08 -6.41 -2.00
CA LYS A 59 -19.17 -5.68 -1.33
C LYS A 59 -18.93 -4.17 -1.27
N LEU A 60 -17.68 -3.75 -1.04
CA LEU A 60 -17.30 -2.35 -1.01
C LEU A 60 -17.28 -1.75 -2.41
N ALA A 61 -16.85 -2.51 -3.42
CA ALA A 61 -16.90 -2.08 -4.81
C ALA A 61 -18.34 -1.76 -5.24
N ASP A 62 -19.29 -2.65 -4.93
CA ASP A 62 -20.70 -2.46 -5.24
C ASP A 62 -21.32 -1.32 -4.43
N TYR A 63 -20.95 -1.19 -3.15
CA TYR A 63 -21.36 -0.07 -2.32
C TYR A 63 -20.85 1.28 -2.86
N CYS A 64 -19.57 1.38 -3.27
CA CYS A 64 -19.03 2.59 -3.90
C CYS A 64 -19.78 2.94 -5.19
N LYS A 65 -20.19 1.95 -6.00
CA LYS A 65 -21.02 2.18 -7.19
C LYS A 65 -22.40 2.73 -6.81
N GLN A 66 -23.06 2.13 -5.82
CA GLN A 66 -24.39 2.56 -5.36
C GLN A 66 -24.36 4.00 -4.83
N ILE A 67 -23.40 4.34 -3.97
CA ILE A 67 -23.27 5.71 -3.44
C ILE A 67 -22.97 6.71 -4.57
N THR A 68 -22.15 6.33 -5.54
CA THR A 68 -21.81 7.18 -6.69
C THR A 68 -23.05 7.61 -7.44
N VAL A 69 -23.99 6.67 -7.64
CA VAL A 69 -25.28 6.87 -8.32
C VAL A 69 -26.21 7.72 -7.47
N HIS A 70 -26.32 7.45 -6.16
CA HIS A 70 -27.28 8.11 -5.28
C HIS A 70 -26.77 9.39 -4.59
N LYS A 71 -25.52 9.81 -4.85
CA LYS A 71 -24.88 11.01 -4.24
C LYS A 71 -25.02 11.07 -2.71
N GLN A 72 -24.94 9.92 -2.05
CA GLN A 72 -25.10 9.84 -0.60
C GLN A 72 -23.78 10.19 0.13
N ASN A 73 -23.88 10.89 1.26
CA ASN A 73 -22.74 11.10 2.14
C ASN A 73 -22.54 9.84 2.99
N VAL A 74 -21.30 9.37 3.05
CA VAL A 74 -20.93 8.15 3.77
C VAL A 74 -20.46 8.52 5.15
N ALA A 75 -21.20 8.14 6.18
CA ALA A 75 -20.74 8.25 7.56
C ALA A 75 -20.12 6.90 7.96
N VAL A 76 -18.84 6.90 8.34
CA VAL A 76 -18.15 5.70 8.82
C VAL A 76 -18.02 5.81 10.34
N SER A 77 -18.49 4.80 11.08
CA SER A 77 -18.32 4.78 12.54
C SER A 77 -16.99 4.17 12.95
N HIS A 78 -16.61 3.09 12.28
CA HIS A 78 -15.42 2.31 12.58
C HIS A 78 -14.79 1.82 11.29
N LEU A 79 -13.46 1.83 11.25
CA LEU A 79 -12.70 1.44 10.07
C LEU A 79 -11.37 0.81 10.48
N SER A 80 -11.15 -0.44 10.10
CA SER A 80 -9.88 -1.14 10.23
C SER A 80 -9.18 -1.19 8.87
N LEU A 81 -7.94 -0.71 8.85
CA LEU A 81 -7.13 -0.58 7.65
C LEU A 81 -5.83 -1.36 7.81
N ILE A 82 -5.38 -1.99 6.74
CA ILE A 82 -3.99 -2.42 6.56
C ILE A 82 -3.33 -1.58 5.47
N TYR A 83 -2.04 -1.31 5.64
CA TYR A 83 -1.26 -0.67 4.60
C TYR A 83 0.14 -1.25 4.51
N TYR A 84 0.66 -1.28 3.29
CA TYR A 84 2.00 -1.79 3.01
C TYR A 84 2.98 -0.62 2.99
N MET A 85 3.83 -0.53 4.00
CA MET A 85 4.84 0.52 4.11
C MET A 85 6.08 0.15 3.33
N THR A 86 6.42 0.90 2.29
CA THR A 86 7.79 0.98 1.78
C THR A 86 8.46 2.23 2.37
N THR A 87 9.48 2.00 3.18
CA THR A 87 10.15 2.99 4.04
C THR A 87 10.65 4.30 3.39
N PRO A 88 11.11 4.39 2.13
CA PRO A 88 11.63 5.67 1.62
C PRO A 88 10.56 6.72 1.31
N LEU A 89 9.28 6.35 1.18
CA LEU A 89 8.21 7.27 0.75
C LEU A 89 7.41 7.89 1.92
N TRP A 90 7.75 7.56 3.16
CA TRP A 90 6.90 7.86 4.32
C TRP A 90 7.05 9.28 4.89
N HIS A 91 8.22 9.91 4.78
CA HIS A 91 8.47 11.18 5.49
C HIS A 91 7.77 12.42 4.90
N TYR A 92 6.97 12.26 3.85
CA TYR A 92 6.19 13.36 3.29
C TYR A 92 4.92 13.58 4.11
N LYS A 93 4.87 14.71 4.83
CA LYS A 93 3.76 15.15 5.71
C LYS A 93 2.35 15.15 5.08
N ASN A 94 2.23 14.98 3.76
CA ASN A 94 0.97 14.97 3.01
C ASN A 94 0.84 13.77 2.06
N SER A 95 1.65 12.72 2.24
CA SER A 95 1.54 11.53 1.39
C SER A 95 0.19 10.84 1.62
N LYS A 96 -0.51 10.60 0.52
CA LYS A 96 -1.68 9.72 0.50
C LYS A 96 -1.18 8.30 0.65
N LYS A 97 -1.60 7.60 1.70
CA LYS A 97 -1.28 6.18 1.90
C LYS A 97 -2.35 5.33 1.22
N GLU A 98 -1.95 4.48 0.28
CA GLU A 98 -2.87 3.47 -0.24
C GLU A 98 -3.09 2.40 0.84
N VAL A 99 -4.36 2.08 1.10
CA VAL A 99 -4.76 1.16 2.16
C VAL A 99 -5.72 0.11 1.64
N PHE A 100 -5.75 -1.03 2.32
CA PHE A 100 -6.81 -2.00 2.20
C PHE A 100 -7.70 -1.97 3.44
N ILE A 101 -9.00 -1.95 3.21
CA ILE A 101 -10.02 -1.91 4.24
C ILE A 101 -10.26 -3.35 4.68
N GLN A 102 -9.86 -3.68 5.90
CA GLN A 102 -10.17 -4.99 6.48
C GLN A 102 -11.61 -5.02 6.94
N ASP A 103 -12.02 -4.01 7.72
CA ASP A 103 -13.36 -3.92 8.28
C ASP A 103 -13.87 -2.50 8.18
N ILE A 104 -15.15 -2.33 7.82
CA ILE A 104 -15.80 -1.02 7.76
C ILE A 104 -17.23 -1.11 8.27
N ASP A 105 -17.54 -0.23 9.22
CA ASP A 105 -18.90 -0.04 9.74
C ASP A 105 -19.43 1.28 9.21
N LEU A 106 -20.43 1.16 8.35
CA LEU A 106 -21.10 2.26 7.67
C LEU A 106 -22.38 2.60 8.42
N ARG A 107 -22.54 3.85 8.83
CA ARG A 107 -23.80 4.36 9.36
C ARG A 107 -24.67 4.83 8.21
N HIS A 108 -25.75 4.10 7.95
CA HIS A 108 -26.78 4.49 7.00
C HIS A 108 -27.97 5.05 7.76
N SER A 109 -28.09 6.39 7.82
CA SER A 109 -29.05 7.11 8.67
C SER A 109 -28.92 6.75 10.16
N SER A 110 -29.80 7.29 11.01
CA SER A 110 -29.76 7.08 12.47
C SER A 110 -30.10 5.66 12.92
N LYS A 111 -30.53 4.75 12.01
CA LYS A 111 -31.14 3.47 12.39
C LYS A 111 -30.53 2.21 11.77
N SER A 112 -29.65 2.29 10.78
CA SER A 112 -29.00 1.09 10.22
C SER A 112 -27.49 1.21 10.10
N THR A 113 -26.79 0.15 10.50
CA THR A 113 -25.35 -0.02 10.32
C THR A 113 -25.11 -1.14 9.33
N LEU A 114 -24.34 -0.86 8.30
CA LEU A 114 -23.88 -1.86 7.34
C LEU A 114 -22.42 -2.16 7.62
N ASN A 115 -22.15 -3.40 8.03
CA ASN A 115 -20.80 -3.83 8.34
C ASN A 115 -20.27 -4.69 7.19
N MET A 116 -19.05 -4.40 6.74
CA MET A 116 -18.37 -5.18 5.73
C MET A 116 -17.00 -5.60 6.24
N HIS A 117 -16.69 -6.87 6.02
CA HIS A 117 -15.44 -7.50 6.39
C HIS A 117 -14.81 -8.10 5.15
N ALA A 118 -13.52 -7.89 4.97
CA ALA A 118 -12.75 -8.42 3.86
C ALA A 118 -12.62 -9.94 3.98
N VAL A 119 -12.68 -10.63 2.85
CA VAL A 119 -12.31 -12.05 2.80
C VAL A 119 -10.78 -12.14 2.74
N THR A 120 -10.19 -13.10 3.45
CA THR A 120 -8.73 -13.32 3.49
C THR A 120 -8.10 -13.42 2.09
N SER A 121 -8.82 -13.99 1.12
CA SER A 121 -8.35 -14.08 -0.27
C SER A 121 -8.19 -12.70 -0.93
N GLU A 122 -9.15 -11.80 -0.75
CA GLU A 122 -9.11 -10.43 -1.30
C GLU A 122 -7.92 -9.65 -0.71
N GLN A 123 -7.73 -9.76 0.61
CA GLN A 123 -6.57 -9.18 1.29
C GLN A 123 -5.25 -9.73 0.74
N ASN A 124 -5.15 -11.05 0.54
CA ASN A 124 -3.94 -11.68 0.00
C ASN A 124 -3.65 -11.22 -1.43
N THR A 125 -4.67 -11.13 -2.29
CA THR A 125 -4.52 -10.62 -3.65
C THR A 125 -4.02 -9.18 -3.66
N TRP A 126 -4.61 -8.31 -2.82
CA TRP A 126 -4.15 -6.93 -2.68
C TRP A 126 -2.70 -6.86 -2.16
N LEU A 127 -2.35 -7.69 -1.18
CA LEU A 127 -1.00 -7.73 -0.60
C LEU A 127 0.05 -8.19 -1.63
N ILE A 128 -0.25 -9.18 -2.46
CA ILE A 128 0.61 -9.62 -3.58
C ILE A 128 0.81 -8.45 -4.56
N HIS A 129 -0.25 -7.71 -4.87
CA HIS A 129 -0.17 -6.56 -5.77
C HIS A 129 0.76 -5.47 -5.20
N GLN A 130 0.59 -5.11 -3.94
CA GLN A 130 1.44 -4.12 -3.26
C GLN A 130 2.92 -4.55 -3.19
N GLN A 131 3.18 -5.86 -3.12
CA GLN A 131 4.53 -6.42 -3.11
C GLN A 131 5.18 -6.52 -4.48
N THR A 132 4.39 -6.49 -5.56
CA THR A 132 4.90 -6.74 -6.92
C THR A 132 5.90 -5.66 -7.35
N ILE A 133 5.54 -4.38 -7.18
CA ILE A 133 6.44 -3.27 -7.57
C ILE A 133 7.74 -3.27 -6.74
N PRO A 134 7.70 -3.31 -5.39
CA PRO A 134 8.91 -3.41 -4.58
C PRO A 134 9.77 -4.63 -4.95
N LYS A 135 9.15 -5.77 -5.29
CA LYS A 135 9.86 -6.98 -5.70
C LYS A 135 10.57 -6.79 -7.04
N ILE A 136 9.93 -6.17 -8.02
CA ILE A 136 10.54 -5.86 -9.33
C ILE A 136 11.73 -4.91 -9.14
N VAL A 137 11.55 -3.84 -8.36
CA VAL A 137 12.63 -2.89 -8.05
C VAL A 137 13.81 -3.59 -7.37
N LYS A 138 13.53 -4.47 -6.39
CA LYS A 138 14.57 -5.29 -5.75
C LYS A 138 15.35 -6.14 -6.76
N TRP A 139 14.67 -6.80 -7.69
CA TRP A 139 15.33 -7.60 -8.73
C TRP A 139 16.18 -6.76 -9.68
N LEU A 140 15.70 -5.59 -10.10
CA LEU A 140 16.48 -4.67 -10.95
C LEU A 140 17.76 -4.19 -10.25
N LEU A 141 17.67 -3.89 -8.95
CA LEU A 141 18.81 -3.48 -8.14
C LEU A 141 19.83 -4.62 -7.99
N ILE A 142 19.37 -5.86 -7.78
CA ILE A 142 20.22 -7.05 -7.73
C ILE A 142 20.92 -7.27 -9.08
N LEU A 143 20.19 -7.19 -10.20
CA LEU A 143 20.76 -7.35 -11.54
C LEU A 143 21.82 -6.29 -11.84
N ASN A 144 21.53 -5.03 -11.51
CA ASN A 144 22.48 -3.93 -11.69
C ASN A 144 23.75 -4.17 -10.85
N LEU A 145 23.58 -4.68 -9.63
CA LEU A 145 24.72 -4.99 -8.77
C LEU A 145 25.57 -6.15 -9.31
N LEU A 146 24.94 -7.24 -9.75
CA LEU A 146 25.62 -8.36 -10.37
C LEU A 146 26.42 -7.91 -11.59
N HIS A 147 25.86 -7.00 -12.40
CA HIS A 147 26.55 -6.41 -13.53
C HIS A 147 27.79 -5.61 -13.10
N LEU A 148 27.67 -4.77 -12.06
CA LEU A 148 28.80 -4.01 -11.51
C LEU A 148 29.92 -4.92 -11.00
N ILE A 149 29.57 -5.99 -10.29
CA ILE A 149 30.53 -6.99 -9.80
C ILE A 149 31.24 -7.68 -10.97
N ALA A 150 30.50 -8.08 -12.01
CA ALA A 150 31.06 -8.71 -13.21
C ALA A 150 32.06 -7.79 -13.93
N VAL A 151 31.72 -6.50 -14.09
CA VAL A 151 32.62 -5.50 -14.70
C VAL A 151 33.89 -5.30 -13.86
N LEU A 152 33.76 -5.21 -12.54
CA LEU A 152 34.92 -5.07 -11.64
C LEU A 152 35.83 -6.31 -11.69
N ALA A 153 35.25 -7.51 -11.66
CA ALA A 153 36.01 -8.77 -11.76
C ALA A 153 36.71 -8.91 -13.12
N ALA A 154 36.06 -8.48 -14.21
CA ALA A 154 36.65 -8.46 -15.54
C ALA A 154 37.85 -7.50 -15.63
N LYS A 155 37.76 -6.30 -15.02
CA LYS A 155 38.88 -5.35 -14.98
C LYS A 155 40.08 -5.83 -14.16
N ILE A 156 39.86 -6.63 -13.12
CA ILE A 156 40.95 -7.20 -12.30
C ILE A 156 41.71 -8.30 -13.06
N LYS A 157 41.07 -9.02 -13.99
CA LYS A 157 41.73 -10.06 -14.80
C LYS A 157 42.61 -9.53 -15.94
N VAL A 158 42.60 -8.21 -16.24
CA VAL A 158 43.43 -7.60 -17.29
C VAL A 158 44.68 -6.94 -16.66
N LYS A 159 45.54 -7.77 -16.08
CA LYS A 159 46.99 -7.49 -16.01
C LYS A 159 47.73 -8.80 -16.29
N PRO A 160 47.92 -9.17 -17.57
CA PRO A 160 49.01 -10.06 -17.92
C PRO A 160 50.32 -9.30 -17.64
N LEU A 161 51.15 -9.88 -16.77
CA LEU A 161 52.56 -9.51 -16.62
C LEU A 161 53.34 -10.06 -17.81
#